data_AF-A0A6G9AR91-F1
#
_entry.id   AF-A0A6G9AR91-F1
#
_cell.length_a   1.000
_cell.length_b   1.000
_cell.length_c   1.000
_cell.angle_alpha   90.00
_cell.angle_beta   90.00
_cell.angle_gamma   90.00
#
_symmetry.space_group_name_H-M   'P 1'
#
loop_
_entity.id
_entity.type
_entity.pdbx_description
1 polymer ?
#
loop_
_entity_poly.entity_id
_entity_poly.type
_entity_poly.pdbx_seq_one_letter_code
_entity_poly.pdbx_strand_id
1 'polypeptide(L)'
;MSTDLTLTTNELTRFDDKFDLIVKYYRDRRADDDPKKIKLAKDLQKQLGHWITIHALLSTGRYPKTSQQINAILKAIPNISPRTARNYLEDTRRFFAITDEPNLAYERVMLIEELRDDMRICKKKGDMRSLAPLRKLYAEVIGADKPINPVENRTIINVINYNPEQLGGQQISDAALESMVERLLGEDRKKQEELFSDYEDVSSPQNPA
;
A
#
# COMPACT_ATOMS: atom_id res chain seq x y z
N MET A 1 -17.02 -48.95 -51.48
CA MET A 1 -17.07 -47.49 -51.28
C MET A 1 -16.55 -47.21 -49.90
N SER A 2 -15.28 -46.78 -49.79
CA SER A 2 -14.69 -46.36 -48.52
C SER A 2 -15.05 -44.91 -48.27
N THR A 3 -15.85 -44.64 -47.25
CA THR A 3 -16.04 -43.30 -46.71
C THR A 3 -14.94 -43.05 -45.68
N ASP A 4 -13.77 -42.67 -46.18
CA ASP A 4 -12.75 -42.03 -45.35
C ASP A 4 -13.31 -40.67 -44.90
N LEU A 5 -13.77 -40.63 -43.65
CA LEU A 5 -13.99 -39.40 -42.91
C LEU A 5 -12.65 -38.71 -42.76
N THR A 6 -12.41 -37.71 -43.62
CA THR A 6 -11.32 -36.76 -43.48
C THR A 6 -11.47 -36.03 -42.15
N LEU A 7 -10.70 -36.48 -41.15
CA LEU A 7 -10.41 -35.77 -39.91
C LEU A 7 -9.74 -34.44 -40.26
N THR A 8 -10.54 -33.42 -40.54
CA THR A 8 -10.06 -32.04 -40.59
C THR A 8 -9.61 -31.62 -39.20
N THR A 9 -8.30 -31.49 -39.06
CA THR A 9 -7.53 -30.96 -37.93
C THR A 9 -8.00 -29.58 -37.46
N ASN A 10 -9.14 -29.50 -36.76
CA ASN A 10 -9.66 -28.24 -36.24
C ASN A 10 -10.46 -28.37 -34.92
N GLU A 11 -10.28 -29.46 -34.17
CA GLU A 11 -11.02 -29.69 -32.92
C GLU A 11 -10.26 -29.24 -31.65
N LEU A 12 -8.95 -29.01 -31.73
CA LEU A 12 -8.13 -28.56 -30.58
C LEU A 12 -8.28 -27.07 -30.24
N THR A 13 -8.85 -26.25 -31.14
CA THR A 13 -8.95 -24.79 -30.97
C THR A 13 -10.35 -24.31 -30.57
N ARG A 14 -11.35 -25.18 -30.54
CA ARG A 14 -12.75 -24.78 -30.34
C ARG A 14 -13.12 -24.55 -28.86
N PHE A 15 -12.28 -25.01 -27.92
CA PHE A 15 -12.57 -25.01 -26.48
C PHE A 15 -11.48 -24.42 -25.60
N ASP A 16 -10.36 -23.94 -26.14
CA ASP A 16 -9.39 -23.20 -25.33
C ASP A 16 -10.04 -21.85 -24.99
N ASP A 17 -10.36 -21.66 -23.70
CA ASP A 17 -10.96 -20.44 -23.20
C ASP A 17 -10.02 -19.26 -23.54
N LYS A 18 -10.58 -18.13 -23.95
CA LYS A 18 -9.78 -16.98 -24.43
C LYS A 18 -8.75 -16.54 -23.38
N PHE A 19 -9.13 -16.69 -22.11
CA PHE A 19 -8.29 -16.46 -20.95
C PHE A 19 -7.09 -17.42 -20.90
N ASP A 20 -7.33 -18.72 -21.08
CA ASP A 20 -6.28 -19.75 -21.05
C ASP A 20 -5.27 -19.57 -22.19
N LEU A 21 -5.74 -19.16 -23.37
CA LEU A 21 -4.84 -18.86 -24.49
C LEU A 21 -3.90 -17.69 -24.18
N ILE A 22 -4.40 -16.64 -23.52
CA ILE A 22 -3.57 -15.51 -23.07
C ILE A 22 -2.59 -15.95 -21.98
N VAL A 23 -3.01 -16.79 -21.04
CA VAL A 23 -2.12 -17.33 -19.98
C VAL A 23 -1.00 -18.18 -20.58
N LYS A 24 -1.33 -19.10 -21.51
CA LYS A 24 -0.35 -19.93 -22.20
C LYS A 24 0.63 -19.06 -22.99
N TYR A 25 0.13 -18.04 -23.71
CA TYR A 25 0.98 -17.07 -24.42
C TYR A 25 1.92 -16.31 -23.49
N TYR A 26 1.41 -15.78 -22.38
CA TYR A 26 2.18 -14.95 -21.45
C TYR A 26 3.27 -15.74 -20.71
N ARG A 27 3.03 -17.03 -20.46
CA ARG A 27 4.01 -17.95 -19.86
C ARG A 27 5.01 -18.52 -20.86
N ASP A 28 4.75 -18.41 -22.17
CA ASP A 28 5.64 -18.91 -23.21
C ASP A 28 6.88 -17.99 -23.34
N ARG A 29 7.99 -18.44 -22.75
CA ARG A 29 9.27 -17.72 -22.75
C ARG A 29 10.07 -17.86 -24.05
N ARG A 30 9.53 -18.56 -25.07
CA ARG A 30 10.17 -18.67 -26.38
C ARG A 30 10.27 -17.31 -27.06
N ALA A 31 11.29 -17.16 -27.91
CA ALA A 31 11.50 -15.95 -28.69
C ALA A 31 10.35 -15.74 -29.71
N ASP A 32 10.02 -14.49 -30.03
CA ASP A 32 8.86 -14.13 -30.87
C ASP A 32 8.93 -14.69 -32.31
N ASP A 33 10.13 -15.01 -32.76
CA ASP A 33 10.46 -15.61 -34.05
C ASP A 33 10.34 -17.14 -34.08
N ASP A 34 10.16 -17.81 -32.92
CA ASP A 34 9.98 -19.25 -32.85
C ASP A 34 8.63 -19.65 -33.49
N PRO A 35 8.62 -20.50 -34.54
CA PRO A 35 7.40 -20.96 -35.19
C PRO A 35 6.45 -21.74 -34.25
N LYS A 36 6.97 -22.24 -33.12
CA LYS A 36 6.19 -22.94 -32.09
C LYS A 36 5.69 -22.02 -30.98
N LYS A 37 5.99 -20.71 -31.02
CA LYS A 37 5.43 -19.75 -30.07
C LYS A 37 3.95 -19.59 -30.33
N ILE A 38 3.17 -19.58 -29.26
CA ILE A 38 1.73 -19.31 -29.34
C ILE A 38 1.55 -17.89 -29.92
N LYS A 39 0.67 -17.74 -30.92
CA LYS A 39 0.35 -16.43 -31.50
C LYS A 39 -1.04 -16.02 -31.05
N LEU A 40 -1.13 -14.85 -30.43
CA LEU A 40 -2.42 -14.26 -30.07
C LEU A 40 -3.04 -13.50 -31.25
N ALA A 41 -4.36 -13.59 -31.37
CA ALA A 41 -5.13 -12.73 -32.26
C ALA A 41 -5.00 -11.25 -31.80
N LYS A 42 -5.11 -10.30 -32.74
CA LYS A 42 -4.98 -8.86 -32.45
C LYS A 42 -5.88 -8.38 -31.32
N ASP A 43 -7.10 -8.91 -31.24
CA ASP A 43 -8.06 -8.55 -30.19
C ASP A 43 -7.61 -9.03 -28.80
N LEU A 44 -7.04 -10.23 -28.71
CA LEU A 44 -6.52 -10.78 -27.46
C LEU A 44 -5.21 -10.10 -27.04
N GLN A 45 -4.38 -9.69 -27.99
CA GLN A 45 -3.21 -8.85 -27.70
C GLN A 45 -3.62 -7.50 -27.12
N LYS A 46 -4.67 -6.88 -27.68
CA LYS A 46 -5.22 -5.63 -27.13
C LYS A 46 -5.79 -5.83 -25.73
N GLN A 47 -6.49 -6.94 -25.49
CA GLN A 47 -7.02 -7.29 -24.17
C GLN A 47 -5.91 -7.51 -23.14
N LEU A 48 -4.85 -8.24 -23.50
CA LEU A 48 -3.66 -8.39 -22.66
C LEU A 48 -2.99 -7.03 -22.37
N GLY A 49 -2.88 -6.16 -23.38
CA GLY A 49 -2.35 -4.80 -23.20
C GLY A 49 -3.17 -3.97 -22.20
N HIS A 50 -4.50 -4.12 -22.22
CA HIS A 50 -5.36 -3.49 -21.22
C HIS A 50 -5.08 -4.06 -19.82
N TRP A 51 -4.98 -5.38 -19.66
CA TRP A 51 -4.70 -6.00 -18.37
C TRP A 51 -3.36 -5.55 -17.79
N ILE A 52 -2.30 -5.50 -18.60
CA ILE A 52 -0.98 -4.99 -18.18
C ILE A 52 -1.08 -3.53 -17.73
N THR A 53 -1.78 -2.69 -18.49
CA THR A 53 -1.99 -1.27 -18.13
C THR A 53 -2.72 -1.13 -16.80
N ILE A 54 -3.77 -1.94 -16.59
CA ILE A 54 -4.55 -1.95 -15.35
C ILE A 54 -3.68 -2.41 -14.18
N HIS A 55 -2.92 -3.49 -14.35
CA HIS A 55 -2.03 -4.00 -13.31
C HIS A 55 -0.97 -2.96 -12.91
N ALA A 56 -0.36 -2.27 -13.88
CA ALA A 56 0.60 -1.19 -13.61
C ALA A 56 -0.01 0.00 -12.84
N LEU A 57 -1.30 0.31 -13.06
CA LEU A 57 -2.00 1.36 -12.31
C LEU A 57 -2.29 0.93 -10.87
N LEU A 58 -2.68 -0.33 -10.67
CA LEU A 58 -3.07 -0.86 -9.37
C LEU A 58 -1.87 -1.19 -8.48
N SER A 59 -0.75 -1.63 -9.06
CA SER A 59 0.48 -1.95 -8.34
C SER A 59 1.07 -0.76 -7.58
N THR A 60 0.72 0.47 -7.96
CA THR A 60 1.11 1.69 -7.23
C THR A 60 0.47 1.83 -5.85
N GLY A 61 -0.58 1.05 -5.53
CA GLY A 61 -1.30 1.14 -4.26
C GLY A 61 -2.12 2.42 -4.06
N ARG A 62 -2.17 3.31 -5.06
CA ARG A 62 -2.83 4.62 -4.99
C ARG A 62 -4.37 4.54 -4.90
N TYR A 63 -4.95 3.44 -5.36
CA TYR A 63 -6.39 3.28 -5.52
C TYR A 63 -6.95 2.18 -4.60
N PRO A 64 -7.26 2.48 -3.33
CA PRO A 64 -7.71 1.48 -2.35
C PRO A 64 -9.18 1.07 -2.48
N LYS A 65 -9.99 1.75 -3.30
CA LYS A 65 -11.42 1.45 -3.47
C LYS A 65 -11.71 1.01 -4.89
N THR A 66 -12.54 -0.02 -5.07
CA THR A 66 -13.02 -0.50 -6.38
C THR A 66 -13.57 0.61 -7.25
N SER A 67 -14.33 1.55 -6.68
CA SER A 67 -14.87 2.70 -7.43
C SER A 67 -13.78 3.64 -7.94
N GLN A 68 -12.71 3.85 -7.17
CA GLN A 68 -11.56 4.64 -7.59
C GLN A 68 -10.74 3.91 -8.65
N GLN A 69 -10.58 2.60 -8.51
CA GLN A 69 -9.93 1.74 -9.49
C GLN A 69 -10.68 1.78 -10.82
N ILE A 70 -12.00 1.57 -10.82
CA ILE A 70 -12.85 1.65 -12.03
C ILE A 70 -12.71 3.03 -12.70
N ASN A 71 -12.73 4.12 -11.93
CA ASN A 71 -12.56 5.46 -12.48
C ASN A 71 -11.16 5.68 -13.08
N ALA A 72 -10.12 5.09 -12.49
CA ALA A 72 -8.77 5.13 -13.04
C ALA A 72 -8.69 4.35 -14.36
N ILE A 73 -9.33 3.18 -14.43
CA ILE A 73 -9.40 2.36 -15.64
C ILE A 73 -10.13 3.09 -16.76
N LEU A 74 -11.28 3.72 -16.46
CA LEU A 74 -12.04 4.51 -17.43
C LEU A 74 -11.26 5.71 -17.98
N LYS A 75 -10.33 6.27 -17.20
CA LYS A 75 -9.43 7.34 -17.66
C LYS A 75 -8.28 6.81 -18.51
N ALA A 76 -7.74 5.63 -18.16
CA ALA A 76 -6.60 5.04 -18.85
C ALA A 76 -6.98 4.39 -20.19
N ILE A 77 -8.20 3.86 -20.30
CA ILE A 77 -8.69 3.18 -21.50
C ILE A 77 -9.94 3.92 -21.98
N PRO A 78 -9.82 4.83 -22.97
CA PRO A 78 -10.96 5.56 -23.49
C PRO A 78 -11.93 4.64 -24.24
N ASN A 79 -13.21 5.05 -24.32
CA ASN A 79 -14.28 4.37 -25.05
C ASN A 79 -14.72 2.99 -24.52
N ILE A 80 -14.51 2.70 -23.23
CA ILE A 80 -15.06 1.50 -22.60
C ILE A 80 -16.20 1.85 -21.65
N SER A 81 -17.16 0.92 -21.52
CA SER A 81 -18.27 1.09 -20.58
C SER A 81 -17.84 0.83 -19.13
N PRO A 82 -18.53 1.38 -18.12
CA PRO A 82 -18.29 1.05 -16.71
C PRO A 82 -18.46 -0.44 -16.38
N ARG A 83 -19.27 -1.17 -17.16
CA ARG A 83 -19.42 -2.62 -17.02
C ARG A 83 -18.16 -3.33 -17.50
N THR A 84 -17.66 -2.94 -18.67
CA THR A 84 -16.42 -3.48 -19.24
C THR A 84 -15.22 -3.20 -18.34
N ALA A 85 -15.13 -2.02 -17.73
CA ALA A 85 -14.07 -1.68 -16.79
C ALA A 85 -14.06 -2.58 -15.54
N ARG A 86 -15.23 -2.99 -15.04
CA ARG A 86 -15.34 -3.96 -13.94
C ARG A 86 -14.86 -5.34 -14.35
N ASN A 87 -15.32 -5.83 -15.50
CA ASN A 87 -14.88 -7.13 -16.02
C ASN A 87 -13.37 -7.15 -16.22
N TYR A 88 -12.78 -6.09 -16.80
CA TYR A 88 -11.33 -6.00 -16.96
C TYR A 88 -10.59 -5.95 -15.62
N LEU A 89 -11.14 -5.28 -14.61
CA LEU A 89 -10.55 -5.28 -13.27
C LEU A 89 -10.52 -6.70 -12.67
N GLU A 90 -11.63 -7.43 -12.76
CA GLU A 90 -11.73 -8.82 -12.28
C GLU A 90 -10.82 -9.77 -13.06
N ASP A 91 -10.81 -9.68 -14.39
CA ASP A 91 -9.95 -10.50 -15.25
C ASP A 91 -8.46 -10.22 -14.98
N THR A 92 -8.09 -8.95 -14.77
CA THR A 92 -6.72 -8.56 -14.44
C THR A 92 -6.29 -9.16 -13.10
N ARG A 93 -7.17 -9.10 -12.08
CA ARG A 93 -6.93 -9.74 -10.76
C ARG A 93 -6.70 -11.24 -10.91
N ARG A 94 -7.60 -11.91 -11.63
CA ARG A 94 -7.51 -13.35 -11.87
C ARG A 94 -6.24 -13.72 -12.65
N PHE A 95 -5.87 -12.93 -13.65
CA PHE A 95 -4.72 -13.19 -14.50
C PHE A 95 -3.40 -13.10 -13.73
N PHE A 96 -3.15 -11.96 -13.07
CA PHE A 96 -1.87 -11.73 -12.39
C PHE A 96 -1.69 -12.54 -11.10
N ALA A 97 -2.79 -12.93 -10.44
CA ALA A 97 -2.73 -13.90 -9.34
C ALA A 97 -2.16 -15.27 -9.78
N ILE A 98 -2.23 -15.60 -11.08
CA ILE A 98 -1.80 -16.88 -11.64
C ILE A 98 -0.40 -16.76 -12.29
N THR A 99 -0.04 -15.61 -12.85
CA THR A 99 1.14 -15.49 -13.73
C THR A 99 2.37 -14.83 -13.13
N ASP A 100 2.23 -13.94 -12.13
CA ASP A 100 3.35 -13.15 -11.61
C ASP A 100 3.85 -13.65 -10.24
N GLU A 101 5.10 -13.29 -9.91
CA GLU A 101 5.56 -13.35 -8.51
C GLU A 101 4.67 -12.43 -7.65
N PRO A 102 4.29 -12.84 -6.42
CA PRO A 102 3.29 -12.14 -5.63
C PRO A 102 3.71 -10.70 -5.38
N ASN A 103 3.04 -9.76 -6.05
CA ASN A 103 3.24 -8.34 -5.83
C ASN A 103 2.60 -7.98 -4.49
N LEU A 104 3.43 -7.90 -3.44
CA LEU A 104 2.98 -7.65 -2.07
C LEU A 104 2.13 -6.39 -1.92
N ALA A 105 2.37 -5.35 -2.73
CA ALA A 105 1.57 -4.12 -2.68
C ALA A 105 0.16 -4.34 -3.24
N TYR A 106 0.06 -5.10 -4.34
CA TYR A 106 -1.20 -5.44 -4.97
C TYR A 106 -2.02 -6.44 -4.13
N GLU A 107 -1.37 -7.51 -3.67
CA GLU A 107 -1.95 -8.52 -2.77
C GLU A 107 -2.48 -7.87 -1.49
N ARG A 108 -1.75 -6.90 -0.93
CA ARG A 108 -2.21 -6.13 0.23
C ARG A 108 -3.49 -5.34 -0.08
N VAL A 109 -3.60 -4.70 -1.24
CA VAL A 109 -4.82 -3.98 -1.65
C VAL A 109 -5.99 -4.94 -1.84
N MET A 110 -5.75 -6.10 -2.45
CA MET A 110 -6.75 -7.16 -2.65
C MET A 110 -7.26 -7.69 -1.31
N LEU A 111 -6.35 -8.07 -0.41
CA LEU A 111 -6.68 -8.58 0.92
C LEU A 111 -7.45 -7.55 1.76
N ILE A 112 -7.12 -6.26 1.64
CA ILE A 112 -7.87 -5.17 2.27
C ILE A 112 -9.31 -5.13 1.78
N GLU A 113 -9.56 -5.35 0.50
CA GLU A 113 -10.91 -5.33 -0.07
C GLU A 113 -11.73 -6.53 0.41
N GLU A 114 -11.17 -7.74 0.34
CA GLU A 114 -11.80 -8.98 0.82
C GLU A 114 -12.16 -8.89 2.31
N LEU A 115 -11.21 -8.47 3.15
CA LEU A 115 -11.46 -8.29 4.58
C LEU A 115 -12.58 -7.29 4.85
N ARG A 116 -12.73 -6.24 4.04
CA ARG A 116 -13.82 -5.25 4.20
C ARG A 116 -15.18 -5.82 3.85
N ASP A 117 -15.25 -6.66 2.83
CA ASP A 117 -16.50 -7.31 2.44
C ASP A 117 -16.90 -8.40 3.44
N ASP A 118 -15.95 -9.21 3.92
CA ASP A 118 -16.19 -10.19 4.98
C ASP A 118 -16.65 -9.53 6.28
N MET A 119 -15.99 -8.45 6.71
CA MET A 119 -16.43 -7.66 7.86
C MET A 119 -17.85 -7.10 7.67
N ARG A 120 -18.20 -6.67 6.45
CA ARG A 120 -19.55 -6.16 6.14
C ARG A 120 -20.59 -7.28 6.22
N ILE A 121 -20.27 -8.47 5.74
CA ILE A 121 -21.14 -9.65 5.81
C ILE A 121 -21.33 -10.11 7.26
N CYS A 122 -20.26 -10.25 8.03
CA CYS A 122 -20.33 -10.61 9.46
C CYS A 122 -21.15 -9.59 10.26
N LYS A 123 -20.97 -8.29 9.99
CA LYS A 123 -21.76 -7.24 10.64
C LYS A 123 -23.25 -7.33 10.31
N LYS A 124 -23.61 -7.66 9.06
CA LYS A 124 -25.01 -7.88 8.65
C LYS A 124 -25.63 -9.11 9.31
N LYS A 125 -24.85 -10.17 9.51
CA LYS A 125 -25.29 -11.43 10.16
C LYS A 125 -25.31 -11.35 11.69
N GLY A 126 -24.77 -10.29 12.29
CA GLY A 126 -24.64 -10.16 13.75
C GLY A 126 -23.56 -11.05 14.36
N ASP A 127 -22.68 -11.64 13.55
CA ASP A 127 -21.60 -12.51 14.01
C ASP A 127 -20.40 -11.67 14.49
N MET A 128 -20.48 -11.23 15.75
CA MET A 128 -19.45 -10.42 16.40
C MET A 128 -18.18 -11.23 16.73
N ARG A 129 -18.28 -12.56 16.84
CA ARG A 129 -17.17 -13.44 17.18
C ARG A 129 -16.18 -13.55 16.02
N SER A 130 -16.70 -13.64 14.78
CA SER A 130 -15.88 -13.63 13.57
C SER A 130 -15.42 -12.23 13.16
N LEU A 131 -16.14 -11.18 13.58
CA LEU A 131 -15.79 -9.80 13.25
C LEU A 131 -14.53 -9.28 13.96
N ALA A 132 -14.32 -9.66 15.22
CA ALA A 132 -13.16 -9.24 16.01
C ALA A 132 -11.80 -9.67 15.41
N PRO A 133 -11.59 -10.95 15.03
CA PRO A 133 -10.33 -11.37 14.39
C PRO A 133 -10.15 -10.74 13.01
N LEU A 134 -11.21 -10.57 12.21
CA LEU A 134 -11.13 -9.89 10.91
C LEU A 134 -10.67 -8.43 11.05
N ARG A 135 -11.12 -7.71 12.07
CA ARG A 135 -10.67 -6.34 12.35
C ARG A 135 -9.21 -6.28 12.79
N LYS A 136 -8.76 -7.27 13.57
CA LYS A 136 -7.36 -7.37 13.99
C LYS A 136 -6.45 -7.60 12.77
N LEU A 137 -6.81 -8.56 11.94
CA LEU A 137 -6.10 -8.85 10.68
C LEU A 137 -6.08 -7.62 9.76
N TYR A 138 -7.21 -6.93 9.65
CA TYR A 138 -7.29 -5.68 8.89
C TYR A 138 -6.34 -4.61 9.41
N ALA A 139 -6.23 -4.43 10.74
CA ALA A 139 -5.33 -3.46 11.36
C ALA A 139 -3.84 -3.76 11.07
N GLU A 140 -3.45 -5.04 11.17
CA GLU A 140 -2.11 -5.53 10.82
C GLU A 140 -1.81 -5.29 9.33
N VAL A 141 -2.76 -5.61 8.45
CA VAL A 141 -2.61 -5.44 7.01
C VAL A 141 -2.50 -3.96 6.64
N ILE A 142 -3.24 -3.04 7.24
CA ILE A 142 -3.07 -1.60 6.95
C ILE A 142 -1.87 -0.96 7.66
N GLY A 143 -1.24 -1.68 8.59
CA GLY A 143 -0.12 -1.18 9.40
C GLY A 143 -0.55 -0.14 10.44
N ALA A 144 -1.83 -0.14 10.85
CA ALA A 144 -2.34 0.73 11.91
C ALA A 144 -1.88 0.26 13.31
N ASP A 145 -1.34 -0.95 13.39
CA ASP A 145 -0.71 -1.53 14.58
C ASP A 145 0.75 -1.11 14.75
N LYS A 146 1.38 -0.52 13.72
CA LYS A 146 2.79 -0.09 13.75
C LYS A 146 2.92 1.37 14.18
N PRO A 147 3.89 1.72 15.04
CA PRO A 147 4.15 3.11 15.39
C PRO A 147 4.63 3.89 14.15
N ILE A 148 4.04 5.08 13.93
CA ILE A 148 4.28 5.93 12.74
C ILE A 148 5.74 6.39 12.65
N ASN A 149 6.41 6.52 13.79
CA ASN A 149 7.85 6.77 13.86
C ASN A 149 8.50 5.50 14.40
N PRO A 150 9.35 4.78 13.63
CA PRO A 150 10.22 3.79 14.21
C PRO A 150 11.08 4.52 15.23
N VAL A 151 10.87 4.24 16.52
CA VAL A 151 11.79 4.68 17.56
C VAL A 151 13.11 4.06 17.20
N GLU A 152 14.08 4.87 16.73
CA GLU A 152 15.43 4.39 16.51
C GLU A 152 15.85 3.69 17.80
N ASN A 153 16.21 2.41 17.68
CA ASN A 153 16.77 1.66 18.80
C ASN A 153 18.10 2.33 19.15
N ARG A 154 18.04 3.40 19.96
CA ARG A 154 19.21 4.04 20.53
C ARG A 154 19.83 3.00 21.44
N THR A 155 20.94 2.42 21.00
CA THR A 155 21.79 1.60 21.85
C THR A 155 22.20 2.47 23.03
N ILE A 156 21.58 2.24 24.19
CA ILE A 156 22.00 2.91 25.43
C ILE A 156 23.29 2.23 25.85
N ILE A 157 24.42 2.85 25.48
CA ILE A 157 25.74 2.43 25.97
C ILE A 157 25.81 2.88 27.43
N ASN A 158 25.59 1.95 28.35
CA ASN A 158 25.78 2.20 29.77
C ASN A 158 27.29 2.24 30.06
N VAL A 159 27.88 3.43 30.06
CA VAL A 159 29.30 3.61 30.41
C VAL A 159 29.42 3.56 31.93
N ILE A 160 29.79 2.39 32.46
CA ILE A 160 29.88 2.11 33.91
C ILE A 160 31.02 2.91 34.58
N ASN A 161 31.94 3.49 33.81
CA ASN A 161 33.02 4.34 34.27
C ASN A 161 33.09 5.61 33.40
N TYR A 162 32.25 6.60 33.71
CA TYR A 162 32.20 7.86 32.98
C TYR A 162 33.44 8.70 33.31
N ASN A 163 34.45 8.65 32.45
CA ASN A 163 35.58 9.58 32.45
C ASN A 163 35.48 10.53 31.24
N PRO A 164 34.97 11.77 31.40
CA PRO A 164 34.73 12.69 30.30
C PRO A 164 36.00 13.13 29.54
N GLU A 165 37.18 13.01 30.17
CA GLU A 165 38.47 13.30 29.53
C GLU A 165 38.80 12.32 28.40
N GLN A 166 38.39 11.05 28.53
CA GLN A 166 38.65 10.01 27.52
C GLN A 166 37.79 10.16 26.27
N LEU A 167 36.68 10.89 26.36
CA LEU A 167 35.76 11.18 25.24
C LEU A 167 36.06 12.54 24.58
N GLY A 168 37.17 13.19 24.94
CA GLY A 168 37.56 14.49 24.39
C GLY A 168 36.80 15.67 24.98
N GLY A 169 36.14 15.49 26.13
CA GLY A 169 35.51 16.59 26.86
C GLY A 169 36.55 17.52 27.47
N GLN A 170 36.41 18.82 27.25
CA GLN A 170 37.23 19.82 27.92
C GLN A 170 36.74 20.00 29.36
N GLN A 171 37.65 19.94 30.33
CA GLN A 171 37.34 20.17 31.74
C GLN A 171 37.01 21.65 31.94
N ILE A 172 35.75 21.94 32.26
CA ILE A 172 35.28 23.29 32.56
C ILE A 172 35.71 23.60 34.00
N SER A 173 36.37 24.73 34.23
CA SER A 173 36.73 25.15 35.59
C SER A 173 35.48 25.47 36.41
N ASP A 174 35.53 25.28 37.73
CA ASP A 174 34.39 25.49 38.62
C ASP A 174 33.79 26.91 38.49
N ALA A 175 34.63 27.92 38.30
CA ALA A 175 34.20 29.30 38.06
C ALA A 175 33.43 29.49 36.73
N ALA A 176 33.80 28.73 35.69
CA ALA A 176 33.08 28.76 34.41
C ALA A 176 31.79 27.93 34.49
N LEU A 177 31.75 26.89 35.31
CA LEU A 177 30.54 26.12 35.59
C LEU A 177 29.51 26.98 36.32
N GLU A 178 29.92 27.71 37.37
CA GLU A 178 29.05 28.61 38.14
C GLU A 178 28.44 29.69 37.24
N SER A 179 29.24 30.33 36.39
CA SER A 179 28.74 31.37 35.46
C SER A 179 27.76 30.80 34.42
N MET A 180 27.98 29.56 33.98
CA MET A 180 27.12 28.88 33.02
C MET A 180 25.79 28.48 33.65
N VAL A 181 25.79 28.04 34.91
CA VAL A 181 24.59 27.73 35.69
C VAL A 181 23.79 29.00 35.98
N GLU A 182 24.43 30.09 36.40
CA GLU A 182 23.76 31.38 36.61
C GLU A 182 23.10 31.90 35.34
N ARG A 183 23.78 31.79 34.20
CA ARG A 183 23.23 32.19 32.90
C ARG A 183 22.01 31.35 32.51
N LEU A 184 22.07 30.03 32.69
CA LEU A 184 20.95 29.12 32.40
C LEU A 184 19.73 29.42 33.28
N LEU A 185 19.95 29.62 34.59
CA LEU A 185 18.89 29.99 35.52
C LEU A 185 18.28 31.36 35.19
N GLY A 186 19.10 32.32 34.74
CA GLY A 186 18.64 33.64 34.30
C GLY A 186 17.82 33.58 32.99
N GLU A 187 18.22 32.75 32.03
CA GLU A 187 17.49 32.52 30.78
C GLU A 187 16.15 31.80 31.02
N ASP A 188 16.11 30.81 31.90
CA ASP A 188 14.87 30.11 32.25
C ASP A 188 13.88 31.03 32.98
N ARG A 189 14.38 31.91 33.86
CA ARG A 189 13.54 32.92 34.53
C ARG A 189 12.92 33.90 33.54
N LYS A 190 13.71 34.37 32.56
CA LYS A 190 13.21 35.24 31.48
C LYS A 190 12.15 34.55 30.62
N LYS A 191 12.37 33.29 30.25
CA LYS A 191 11.37 32.51 29.49
C LYS A 191 10.08 32.31 30.27
N GLN A 192 10.15 32.09 31.58
CA GLN A 192 8.95 32.04 32.43
C GLN A 192 8.22 33.37 32.45
N GLU A 193 8.92 34.50 32.58
CA GLU A 193 8.31 35.83 32.56
C GLU A 193 7.65 36.16 31.20
N GLU A 194 8.28 35.78 30.09
CA GLU A 194 7.71 35.93 28.74
C GLU A 194 6.43 35.07 28.57
N LEU A 195 6.47 33.81 29.02
CA LEU A 195 5.31 32.90 29.01
C LEU A 195 4.13 33.40 29.85
N PHE A 196 4.40 34.17 30.92
CA PHE A 196 3.35 34.77 31.75
C PHE A 196 2.81 36.09 31.17
N SER A 197 3.58 36.81 30.35
CA SER A 197 3.09 38.05 29.71
C SER A 197 2.09 37.81 28.56
N ASP A 198 2.09 36.61 27.99
CA ASP A 198 1.17 36.20 26.92
C ASP A 198 -0.25 35.84 27.43
N TYR A 199 -0.44 35.79 28.76
CA TYR A 199 -1.76 35.61 29.36
C TYR A 199 -2.36 36.97 29.74
N GLU A 200 -3.35 37.44 28.97
CA GLU A 200 -4.19 38.57 29.36
C GLU A 200 -4.95 38.27 30.65
N ASP A 201 -4.77 39.11 31.67
CA ASP A 201 -5.49 39.02 32.95
C ASP A 201 -6.97 39.40 32.74
N VAL A 202 -7.83 38.38 32.70
CA VAL A 202 -9.27 38.54 32.47
C VAL A 202 -10.05 39.02 33.72
N SER A 203 -9.37 39.47 34.78
CA SER A 203 -9.99 39.83 36.05
C SER A 203 -10.39 41.31 36.22
N SER A 204 -10.25 42.15 35.19
CA SER A 204 -10.73 43.54 35.26
C SER A 204 -12.27 43.60 35.11
N PRO A 205 -13.02 44.09 36.12
CA PRO A 205 -14.46 44.26 35.98
C PRO A 205 -14.75 45.34 34.95
N GLN A 206 -15.46 44.97 33.88
CA GLN A 206 -16.06 45.92 32.96
C GLN A 206 -17.03 46.80 33.75
N ASN A 207 -16.67 48.07 33.98
CA ASN A 207 -17.65 49.08 34.37
C ASN A 207 -18.56 49.34 33.16
N PRO A 208 -19.86 49.04 33.22
CA PRO A 208 -20.78 49.43 32.17
C PRO A 208 -20.97 50.95 32.23
N ALA A 209 -20.76 51.61 31.09
CA ALA A 209 -21.16 52.98 30.83
C ALA A 209 -22.63 53.03 30.37
#